data_AF-K1S2P4-F1
#
_entry.id   AF-K1S2P4-F1
#
_cell.length_a   1.000
_cell.length_b   1.000
_cell.length_c   1.000
_cell.angle_alpha   90.00
_cell.angle_beta   90.00
_cell.angle_gamma   90.00
#
_symmetry.space_group_name_H-M   'P 1'
#
loop_
_entity.id
_entity.type
_entity.pdbx_description
1 polymer ?
#
loop_
_entity_poly.entity_id
_entity_poly.type
_entity_poly.pdbx_seq_one_letter_code
_entity_poly.pdbx_strand_id
1 'polypeptide(L)'
;MDFAKIYVRAARVFKGKTDPGRAAIGGPVAAKRYRKLQEDYQEAASTVQEQKLLITQLEEDLRSFNAVSSMFRGEAEGEPVTGSQVEADVVAEVVKDVIPGVTAGDKTAVDSILPIVQSQRERYRLRAQELEAHSLGQQQQISLLQNEIDKLRSDNVKLYEKIRFLQSFPAKGGQASSEDTESRYSMQYEERLDPFSTFSRKERQRKYMNLKPYDKITLSMGRFIMSNKVARTIAFFYTLLLHSLVFLVLYKLAHTESCKRDYAADCHAKQFLKLGNPPDHLFATCRDPERAEELKILKEEDDRIQIIKLDVTSQTDIDAAARQVEDRVGDRGLNLLINNAGMTRKRQYVGNLNRDHLLEQFDTNVIGPLLVTQSLMPLLLRAASLYNEPDSCNKAAIVNISSILGSIAENKSGGMYGYRPSKAAMNMVTKSLHEELKNKGILVAALHPGWVRTGIGGPEATLSPEESIKDCLNVLSKLSTEKSGCLLSNNGDKIEW
;
A
#
# COMPACT_ATOMS: atom_id res chain seq x y z
N MET A 1 17.45 1.40 -61.31
CA MET A 1 17.58 2.87 -61.26
C MET A 1 16.23 3.45 -61.60
N ASP A 2 15.68 4.23 -60.65
CA ASP A 2 14.70 5.30 -60.81
C ASP A 2 13.33 5.07 -61.47
N PHE A 3 12.41 4.39 -60.77
CA PHE A 3 10.96 4.68 -60.89
C PHE A 3 10.13 4.56 -59.59
N ALA A 4 10.74 4.25 -58.43
CA ALA A 4 10.02 4.06 -57.16
C ALA A 4 10.10 5.26 -56.18
N LYS A 5 10.74 6.38 -56.55
CA LYS A 5 10.93 7.56 -55.66
C LYS A 5 9.96 8.73 -55.91
N ILE A 6 9.05 8.62 -56.89
CA ILE A 6 8.10 9.71 -57.22
C ILE A 6 6.70 9.50 -56.59
N TYR A 7 6.30 8.27 -56.25
CA TYR A 7 4.97 8.03 -55.64
C TYR A 7 4.90 8.25 -54.11
N VAL A 8 6.03 8.31 -53.40
CA VAL A 8 6.06 8.51 -51.94
C VAL A 8 6.10 9.99 -51.53
N ARG A 9 6.34 10.92 -52.48
CA ARG A 9 6.37 12.37 -52.20
C ARG A 9 5.04 13.09 -52.47
N ALA A 10 4.11 12.48 -53.23
CA ALA A 10 2.77 13.02 -53.46
C ALA A 10 1.73 12.64 -52.37
N ALA A 11 1.96 11.55 -51.63
CA ALA A 11 1.07 11.13 -50.53
C ALA A 11 1.28 11.89 -49.20
N ARG A 12 2.25 12.82 -49.13
CA ARG A 12 2.59 13.55 -47.91
C ARG A 12 2.17 15.04 -47.91
N VAL A 13 1.56 15.53 -49.01
CA VAL A 13 1.07 16.93 -49.11
C VAL A 13 -0.47 17.03 -49.11
N PHE A 14 -1.21 15.93 -49.23
CA PHE A 14 -2.68 15.90 -49.22
C PHE A 14 -3.30 14.99 -48.15
N LYS A 15 -2.70 14.97 -46.95
CA LYS A 15 -3.31 14.38 -45.75
C LYS A 15 -3.35 15.35 -44.57
N GLY A 16 -3.46 16.64 -44.90
CA GLY A 16 -3.77 17.72 -43.98
C GLY A 16 -5.11 18.33 -44.36
N LYS A 17 -6.19 17.75 -43.83
CA LYS A 17 -7.56 18.28 -43.65
C LYS A 17 -8.53 17.09 -43.69
N THR A 18 -9.52 17.15 -42.81
CA THR A 18 -10.54 16.12 -42.48
C THR A 18 -10.04 14.86 -41.79
N ASP A 19 -9.66 15.04 -40.51
CA ASP A 19 -9.67 13.98 -39.51
C ASP A 19 -10.93 14.18 -38.64
N PRO A 20 -11.90 13.24 -38.60
CA PRO A 20 -13.10 13.33 -37.76
C PRO A 20 -12.80 13.01 -36.28
N GLY A 21 -11.57 13.26 -35.81
CA GLY A 21 -11.08 12.91 -34.48
C GLY A 21 -10.98 14.05 -33.47
N ARG A 22 -11.42 15.28 -33.81
CA ARG A 22 -11.21 16.47 -32.95
C ARG A 22 -12.45 17.11 -32.34
N ALA A 23 -13.54 16.37 -32.24
CA ALA A 23 -14.75 16.73 -31.49
C ALA A 23 -15.08 15.67 -30.43
N ALA A 24 -14.16 15.39 -29.50
CA ALA A 24 -14.45 14.51 -28.37
C ALA A 24 -13.51 14.74 -27.16
N ILE A 25 -13.22 15.97 -26.76
CA ILE A 25 -12.42 16.26 -25.55
C ILE A 25 -13.31 16.20 -24.29
N GLY A 26 -14.09 15.12 -24.17
CA GLY A 26 -15.00 14.87 -23.03
C GLY A 26 -15.58 13.45 -23.01
N GLY A 27 -15.57 12.75 -24.15
CA GLY A 27 -16.18 11.42 -24.31
C GLY A 27 -15.55 10.26 -23.53
N PRO A 28 -14.21 10.06 -23.50
CA PRO A 28 -13.62 8.85 -22.91
C PRO A 28 -13.68 8.83 -21.39
N VAL A 29 -13.51 10.00 -20.75
CA VAL A 29 -13.49 10.14 -19.29
C VAL A 29 -14.91 10.09 -18.72
N ALA A 30 -15.87 10.72 -19.40
CA ALA A 30 -17.29 10.62 -19.04
C ALA A 30 -17.82 9.20 -19.25
N ALA A 31 -17.47 8.54 -20.36
CA ALA A 31 -17.88 7.15 -20.62
C ALA A 31 -17.24 6.15 -19.63
N LYS A 32 -16.03 6.41 -19.15
CA LYS A 32 -15.36 5.58 -18.12
C LYS A 32 -15.99 5.78 -16.73
N ARG A 33 -16.34 7.02 -16.38
CA ARG A 33 -17.10 7.30 -15.15
C ARG A 33 -18.50 6.70 -15.19
N TYR A 34 -19.18 6.77 -16.33
CA TYR A 34 -20.50 6.18 -16.52
C TYR A 34 -20.47 4.66 -16.38
N ARG A 35 -19.48 3.98 -16.99
CA ARG A 35 -19.30 2.53 -16.83
C ARG A 35 -19.04 2.13 -15.38
N LYS A 36 -18.15 2.83 -14.69
CA LYS A 36 -17.87 2.56 -13.28
C LYS A 36 -19.12 2.73 -12.40
N LEU A 37 -19.87 3.81 -12.62
CA LEU A 37 -21.10 4.06 -11.88
C LEU A 37 -22.19 3.00 -12.17
N GLN A 38 -22.19 2.43 -13.38
CA GLN A 38 -23.10 1.36 -13.77
C GLN A 38 -22.72 0.00 -13.18
N GLU A 39 -21.42 -0.29 -13.05
CA GLU A 39 -20.90 -1.47 -12.34
C GLU A 39 -21.21 -1.38 -10.84
N ASP A 40 -20.91 -0.25 -10.20
CA ASP A 40 -21.21 0.00 -8.78
C ASP A 40 -22.73 -0.12 -8.50
N TYR A 41 -23.58 0.31 -9.44
CA TYR A 41 -25.03 0.17 -9.34
C TYR A 41 -25.51 -1.29 -9.45
N GLN A 42 -24.93 -2.08 -10.35
CA GLN A 42 -25.28 -3.49 -10.51
C GLN A 42 -24.89 -4.33 -9.29
N GLU A 43 -23.73 -4.04 -8.68
CA GLU A 43 -23.28 -4.68 -7.43
C GLU A 43 -24.17 -4.31 -6.24
N ALA A 44 -24.57 -3.04 -6.13
CA ALA A 44 -25.54 -2.63 -5.11
C ALA A 44 -26.93 -3.26 -5.32
N ALA A 45 -27.37 -3.44 -6.57
CA ALA A 45 -28.65 -4.07 -6.88
C ALA A 45 -28.66 -5.58 -6.55
N SER A 46 -27.57 -6.30 -6.85
CA SER A 46 -27.47 -7.73 -6.53
C SER A 46 -27.44 -7.98 -5.03
N THR A 47 -26.70 -7.18 -4.26
CA THR A 47 -26.63 -7.29 -2.79
C THR A 47 -27.99 -7.00 -2.13
N VAL A 48 -28.77 -6.04 -2.65
CA VAL A 48 -30.15 -5.81 -2.18
C VAL A 48 -31.05 -7.01 -2.49
N GLN A 49 -30.90 -7.64 -3.66
CA GLN A 49 -31.70 -8.80 -4.03
C GLN A 49 -31.38 -10.03 -3.16
N GLU A 50 -30.10 -10.27 -2.87
CA GLU A 50 -29.65 -11.33 -1.97
C GLU A 50 -30.18 -11.12 -0.54
N GLN A 51 -30.11 -9.88 -0.03
CA GLN A 51 -30.66 -9.54 1.29
C GLN A 51 -32.18 -9.71 1.35
N LYS A 52 -32.92 -9.39 0.28
CA LYS A 52 -34.37 -9.64 0.23
C LYS A 52 -34.68 -11.13 0.31
N LEU A 53 -33.93 -11.95 -0.40
CA LEU A 53 -34.13 -13.40 -0.43
C LEU A 53 -33.87 -14.02 0.95
N LEU A 54 -32.81 -13.57 1.64
CA LEU A 54 -32.52 -13.95 3.02
C LEU A 54 -33.62 -13.53 4.00
N ILE A 55 -34.18 -12.32 3.84
CA ILE A 55 -35.30 -11.85 4.66
C ILE A 55 -36.56 -12.70 4.40
N THR A 56 -36.86 -13.03 3.15
CA THR A 56 -38.01 -13.90 2.81
C THR A 56 -37.84 -15.29 3.40
N GLN A 57 -36.64 -15.86 3.32
CA GLN A 57 -36.35 -17.18 3.91
C GLN A 57 -36.49 -17.16 5.43
N LEU A 58 -35.98 -16.13 6.10
CA LEU A 58 -36.18 -15.93 7.55
C LEU A 58 -37.66 -15.71 7.93
N GLU A 59 -38.44 -15.07 7.07
CA GLU A 59 -39.89 -14.92 7.28
C GLU A 59 -40.65 -16.24 7.13
N GLU A 60 -40.20 -17.11 6.24
CA GLU A 60 -40.74 -18.46 6.06
C GLU A 60 -40.37 -19.37 7.24
N ASP A 61 -39.12 -19.32 7.69
CA ASP A 61 -38.63 -20.05 8.87
C ASP A 61 -39.32 -19.59 10.17
N LEU A 62 -39.64 -18.29 10.29
CA LEU A 62 -40.42 -17.79 11.43
C LEU A 62 -41.91 -18.13 11.33
N ARG A 63 -42.46 -18.25 10.12
CA ARG A 63 -43.84 -18.72 9.92
C ARG A 63 -43.97 -20.18 10.29
N SER A 64 -43.00 -21.03 9.92
CA SER A 64 -42.97 -22.42 10.37
C SER A 64 -42.82 -22.50 11.89
N PHE A 65 -41.96 -21.66 12.49
CA PHE A 65 -41.81 -21.59 13.96
C PHE A 65 -43.08 -21.12 14.69
N ASN A 66 -43.76 -20.07 14.20
CA ASN A 66 -45.01 -19.59 14.78
C ASN A 66 -46.18 -20.56 14.53
N ALA A 67 -46.20 -21.26 13.39
CA ALA A 67 -47.18 -22.32 13.14
C ALA A 67 -47.01 -23.45 14.17
N VAL A 68 -45.76 -23.87 14.44
CA VAL A 68 -45.43 -24.83 15.51
C VAL A 68 -45.86 -24.30 16.89
N SER A 69 -45.59 -23.03 17.20
CA SER A 69 -46.02 -22.41 18.48
C SER A 69 -47.56 -22.32 18.62
N SER A 70 -48.29 -22.10 17.52
CA SER A 70 -49.76 -22.09 17.50
C SER A 70 -50.40 -23.49 17.55
N MET A 71 -49.71 -24.54 17.06
CA MET A 71 -50.12 -25.94 17.22
C MET A 71 -50.04 -26.40 18.68
N PHE A 72 -49.19 -25.77 19.51
CA PHE A 72 -49.14 -25.99 20.96
C PHE A 72 -50.09 -25.09 21.75
N ARG A 73 -50.93 -24.28 21.08
CA ARG A 73 -51.85 -23.32 21.72
C ARG A 73 -53.31 -23.55 21.33
N GLY A 74 -53.77 -24.78 21.46
CA GLY A 74 -55.16 -25.22 21.60
C GLY A 74 -55.11 -26.66 22.14
N GLU A 75 -55.87 -27.13 23.13
CA GLU A 75 -57.04 -26.61 23.84
C GLU A 75 -56.93 -27.03 25.32
N ALA A 76 -57.34 -26.14 26.22
CA ALA A 76 -57.73 -26.52 27.57
C ALA A 76 -59.23 -26.80 27.54
N GLU A 77 -59.63 -28.03 27.19
CA GLU A 77 -60.80 -28.80 27.66
C GLU A 77 -60.67 -30.22 27.07
N GLY A 78 -60.94 -31.26 27.87
CA GLY A 78 -60.34 -32.58 27.71
C GLY A 78 -61.03 -33.58 26.78
N GLU A 79 -60.21 -34.50 26.24
CA GLU A 79 -60.46 -35.92 25.90
C GLU A 79 -59.09 -36.54 25.52
N PRO A 80 -58.81 -37.84 25.80
CA PRO A 80 -57.49 -38.42 25.57
C PRO A 80 -57.43 -39.13 24.21
N VAL A 81 -56.61 -38.65 23.28
CA VAL A 81 -56.32 -39.41 22.04
C VAL A 81 -54.82 -39.59 21.83
N THR A 82 -54.48 -40.86 21.73
CA THR A 82 -53.19 -41.49 21.53
C THR A 82 -52.55 -41.12 20.19
N GLY A 83 -51.37 -40.50 20.25
CA GLY A 83 -50.49 -40.25 19.09
C GLY A 83 -49.07 -39.85 19.52
N SER A 84 -48.61 -40.31 20.67
CA SER A 84 -47.53 -39.69 21.46
C SER A 84 -46.09 -40.05 21.07
N GLN A 85 -45.78 -40.43 19.83
CA GLN A 85 -44.39 -40.83 19.51
C GLN A 85 -43.89 -40.41 18.12
N VAL A 86 -44.76 -40.15 17.13
CA VAL A 86 -44.33 -39.78 15.78
C VAL A 86 -44.11 -38.27 15.63
N GLU A 87 -44.79 -37.44 16.42
CA GLU A 87 -44.72 -35.98 16.33
C GLU A 87 -43.54 -35.35 17.10
N ALA A 88 -42.98 -36.06 18.09
CA ALA A 88 -41.81 -35.59 18.84
C ALA A 88 -40.49 -35.78 18.05
N ASP A 89 -40.40 -36.84 17.24
CA ASP A 89 -39.20 -37.14 16.44
C ASP A 89 -39.03 -36.18 15.26
N VAL A 90 -40.11 -35.76 14.60
CA VAL A 90 -40.05 -34.77 13.49
C VAL A 90 -39.60 -33.39 14.00
N VAL A 91 -40.00 -33.02 15.23
CA VAL A 91 -39.60 -31.76 15.87
C VAL A 91 -38.14 -31.79 16.34
N ALA A 92 -37.64 -32.95 16.78
CA ALA A 92 -36.24 -33.12 17.17
C ALA A 92 -35.27 -33.06 15.96
N GLU A 93 -35.72 -33.49 14.79
CA GLU A 93 -34.90 -33.53 13.58
C GLU A 93 -34.70 -32.14 12.94
N VAL A 94 -35.75 -31.30 12.92
CA VAL A 94 -35.68 -29.92 12.37
C VAL A 94 -34.90 -28.96 13.27
N VAL A 95 -34.92 -29.16 14.59
CA VAL A 95 -34.20 -28.30 15.56
C VAL A 95 -32.69 -28.58 15.57
N LYS A 96 -32.25 -29.77 15.14
CA LYS A 96 -30.85 -30.19 15.14
C LYS A 96 -30.01 -29.54 14.04
N ASP A 97 -30.62 -29.17 12.93
CA ASP A 97 -29.92 -28.60 11.77
C ASP A 97 -29.61 -27.10 11.91
N VAL A 98 -30.27 -26.40 12.83
CA VAL A 98 -30.15 -24.93 12.95
C VAL A 98 -29.22 -24.50 14.09
N ILE A 99 -29.10 -25.27 15.17
CA ILE A 99 -28.23 -24.94 16.32
C ILE A 99 -27.63 -26.22 16.94
N PRO A 100 -26.31 -26.48 16.85
CA PRO A 100 -25.71 -27.65 17.48
C PRO A 100 -25.71 -27.50 19.01
N GLY A 101 -26.49 -28.34 19.72
CA GLY A 101 -26.36 -28.53 21.18
C GLY A 101 -27.60 -28.25 22.05
N VAL A 102 -28.76 -27.92 21.49
CA VAL A 102 -29.99 -27.70 22.27
C VAL A 102 -30.85 -28.97 22.26
N THR A 103 -31.13 -29.55 23.42
CA THR A 103 -32.06 -30.69 23.57
C THR A 103 -33.48 -30.19 23.82
N ALA A 104 -34.46 -30.92 23.24
CA ALA A 104 -35.88 -30.61 23.28
C ALA A 104 -36.42 -30.63 24.73
N GLY A 105 -36.44 -29.47 25.39
CA GLY A 105 -36.99 -29.34 26.74
C GLY A 105 -37.00 -27.92 27.31
N ASP A 106 -36.17 -27.00 26.80
CA ASP A 106 -35.98 -25.69 27.45
C ASP A 106 -36.82 -24.58 26.80
N LYS A 107 -38.11 -24.48 27.19
CA LYS A 107 -39.04 -23.43 26.72
C LYS A 107 -38.55 -22.00 27.03
N THR A 108 -37.69 -21.83 28.04
CA THR A 108 -37.14 -20.55 28.51
C THR A 108 -36.06 -19.96 27.59
N ALA A 109 -35.28 -20.81 26.90
CA ALA A 109 -34.25 -20.39 25.95
C ALA A 109 -34.86 -19.82 24.66
N VAL A 110 -35.97 -20.42 24.20
CA VAL A 110 -36.72 -19.99 23.01
C VAL A 110 -37.38 -18.63 23.22
N ASP A 111 -38.02 -18.40 24.37
CA ASP A 111 -38.64 -17.11 24.71
C ASP A 111 -37.62 -15.97 24.85
N SER A 112 -36.37 -16.28 25.21
CA SER A 112 -35.29 -15.27 25.32
C SER A 112 -34.65 -14.90 23.97
N ILE A 113 -34.71 -15.79 22.97
CA ILE A 113 -34.08 -15.59 21.66
C ILE A 113 -35.01 -14.84 20.69
N LEU A 114 -36.33 -15.03 20.82
CA LEU A 114 -37.33 -14.38 19.96
C LEU A 114 -37.21 -12.85 19.88
N PRO A 115 -37.06 -12.10 21.00
CA PRO A 115 -36.93 -10.64 20.98
C PRO A 115 -35.66 -10.17 20.29
N ILE A 116 -34.57 -10.93 20.41
CA ILE A 116 -33.26 -10.61 19.81
C ILE A 116 -33.35 -10.78 18.29
N VAL A 117 -33.95 -11.86 17.82
CA VAL A 117 -34.16 -12.13 16.38
C VAL A 117 -35.13 -11.12 15.78
N GLN A 118 -36.20 -10.75 16.49
CA GLN A 118 -37.13 -9.71 16.06
C GLN A 118 -36.44 -8.33 15.92
N SER A 119 -35.59 -7.94 16.89
CA SER A 119 -34.84 -6.69 16.83
C SER A 119 -33.83 -6.67 15.68
N GLN A 120 -33.15 -7.79 15.42
CA GLN A 120 -32.24 -7.91 14.27
C GLN A 120 -32.99 -7.79 12.94
N ARG A 121 -34.15 -8.46 12.80
CA ARG A 121 -35.01 -8.35 11.60
C ARG A 121 -35.45 -6.91 11.34
N GLU A 122 -35.88 -6.19 12.36
CA GLU A 122 -36.33 -4.80 12.20
C GLU A 122 -35.19 -3.88 11.75
N ARG A 123 -33.98 -4.11 12.29
CA ARG A 123 -32.77 -3.38 11.88
C ARG A 123 -32.38 -3.66 10.42
N TYR A 124 -32.43 -4.91 9.99
CA TYR A 124 -32.15 -5.27 8.59
C TYR A 124 -33.21 -4.70 7.64
N ARG A 125 -34.48 -4.72 8.03
CA ARG A 125 -35.57 -4.13 7.23
C ARG A 125 -35.41 -2.62 7.05
N LEU A 126 -35.05 -1.88 8.10
CA LEU A 126 -34.79 -0.43 8.00
C LEU A 126 -33.60 -0.13 7.06
N ARG A 127 -32.51 -0.88 7.20
CA ARG A 127 -31.32 -0.70 6.35
C ARG A 127 -31.63 -1.03 4.88
N ALA A 128 -32.46 -2.05 4.62
CA ALA A 128 -32.91 -2.35 3.26
C ALA A 128 -33.73 -1.21 2.66
N GLN A 129 -34.65 -0.59 3.43
CA GLN A 129 -35.41 0.58 2.97
C GLN A 129 -34.52 1.80 2.68
N GLU A 130 -33.52 2.08 3.52
CA GLU A 130 -32.57 3.17 3.27
C GLU A 130 -31.75 2.95 2.00
N LEU A 131 -31.28 1.72 1.78
CA LEU A 131 -30.53 1.35 0.57
C LEU A 131 -31.40 1.44 -0.69
N GLU A 132 -32.68 1.03 -0.62
CA GLU A 132 -33.63 1.22 -1.71
C GLU A 132 -33.86 2.70 -2.03
N ALA A 133 -34.06 3.54 -1.02
CA ALA A 133 -34.24 4.98 -1.20
C ALA A 133 -33.01 5.64 -1.84
N HIS A 134 -31.81 5.24 -1.41
CA HIS A 134 -30.56 5.73 -1.98
C HIS A 134 -30.37 5.28 -3.45
N SER A 135 -30.71 4.01 -3.74
CA SER A 135 -30.66 3.46 -5.10
C SER A 135 -31.61 4.19 -6.06
N LEU A 136 -32.84 4.47 -5.62
CA LEU A 136 -33.82 5.25 -6.39
C LEU A 136 -33.32 6.69 -6.63
N GLY A 137 -32.71 7.32 -5.62
CA GLY A 137 -32.11 8.66 -5.78
C GLY A 137 -30.99 8.69 -6.81
N GLN A 138 -30.11 7.67 -6.82
CA GLN A 138 -29.05 7.54 -7.81
C GLN A 138 -29.60 7.28 -9.22
N GLN A 139 -30.63 6.46 -9.37
CA GLN A 139 -31.29 6.25 -10.67
C GLN A 139 -31.86 7.56 -11.25
N GLN A 140 -32.50 8.39 -10.41
CA GLN A 140 -32.99 9.69 -10.85
C GLN A 140 -31.85 10.61 -11.31
N GLN A 141 -30.73 10.62 -10.59
CA GLN A 141 -29.56 11.41 -10.97
C GLN A 141 -28.94 10.96 -12.30
N ILE A 142 -28.91 9.64 -12.56
CA ILE A 142 -28.45 9.09 -13.84
C ILE A 142 -29.38 9.54 -14.98
N SER A 143 -30.70 9.49 -14.79
CA SER A 143 -31.67 9.93 -15.80
C SER A 143 -31.55 11.43 -16.11
N LEU A 144 -31.31 12.27 -15.11
CA LEU A 144 -31.10 13.71 -15.31
C LEU A 144 -29.82 13.99 -16.12
N LEU A 145 -28.73 13.29 -15.81
CA LEU A 145 -27.48 13.43 -16.55
C LEU A 145 -27.59 12.91 -17.99
N GLN A 146 -28.35 11.85 -18.24
CA GLN A 146 -28.64 11.37 -19.59
C GLN A 146 -29.41 12.42 -20.40
N ASN A 147 -30.46 13.02 -19.83
CA ASN A 147 -31.20 14.11 -20.47
C ASN A 147 -30.31 15.32 -20.79
N GLU A 148 -29.38 15.66 -19.89
CA GLU A 148 -28.43 16.76 -20.12
C GLU A 148 -27.45 16.45 -21.26
N ILE A 149 -26.94 15.21 -21.33
CA ILE A 149 -26.08 14.74 -22.41
C ILE A 149 -26.81 14.82 -23.77
N ASP A 150 -28.06 14.37 -23.83
CA ASP A 150 -28.84 14.38 -25.07
C ASP A 150 -29.19 15.80 -25.52
N LYS A 151 -29.47 16.70 -24.57
CA LYS A 151 -29.63 18.13 -24.86
C LYS A 151 -28.36 18.73 -25.44
N LEU A 152 -27.21 18.48 -24.83
CA LEU A 152 -25.91 18.97 -25.32
C LEU A 152 -25.54 18.38 -26.69
N ARG A 153 -25.93 17.14 -26.97
CA ARG A 153 -25.76 16.53 -28.30
C ARG A 153 -26.62 17.23 -29.34
N SER A 154 -27.91 17.47 -29.05
CA SER A 154 -28.82 18.20 -29.94
C SER A 154 -28.31 19.61 -30.25
N ASP A 155 -27.82 20.32 -29.23
CA ASP A 155 -27.30 21.68 -29.37
C ASP A 155 -26.01 21.70 -30.20
N ASN A 156 -25.13 20.71 -30.03
CA ASN A 156 -23.93 20.56 -30.87
C ASN A 156 -24.29 20.33 -32.35
N VAL A 157 -25.28 19.49 -32.65
CA VAL A 157 -25.72 19.26 -34.04
C VAL A 157 -26.23 20.55 -34.67
N LYS A 158 -27.07 21.32 -33.96
CA LYS A 158 -27.56 22.62 -34.44
C LYS A 158 -26.44 23.64 -34.68
N LEU A 159 -25.42 23.65 -33.82
CA LEU A 159 -24.22 24.48 -33.99
C LEU A 159 -23.43 24.09 -35.24
N TYR A 160 -23.25 22.79 -35.48
CA TYR A 160 -22.60 22.30 -36.70
C TYR A 160 -23.38 22.66 -37.96
N GLU A 161 -24.71 22.56 -37.95
CA GLU A 161 -25.56 22.98 -39.06
C GLU A 161 -25.45 24.49 -39.32
N LYS A 162 -25.46 25.31 -38.27
CA LYS A 162 -25.24 26.76 -38.40
C LYS A 162 -23.87 27.11 -38.97
N ILE A 163 -22.80 26.46 -38.49
CA ILE A 163 -21.44 26.67 -39.01
C ILE A 163 -21.35 26.25 -40.47
N ARG A 164 -21.96 25.12 -40.84
CA ARG A 164 -22.01 24.63 -42.22
C ARG A 164 -22.81 25.57 -43.13
N PHE A 165 -23.94 26.09 -42.64
CA PHE A 165 -24.76 27.07 -43.35
C PHE A 165 -24.00 28.36 -43.61
N LEU A 166 -23.31 28.89 -42.60
CA LEU A 166 -22.46 30.08 -42.73
C LEU A 166 -21.26 29.86 -43.67
N GLN A 167 -20.71 28.65 -43.71
CA GLN A 167 -19.63 28.29 -44.65
C GLN A 167 -20.13 28.03 -46.08
N SER A 168 -21.42 27.78 -46.27
CA SER A 168 -22.02 27.52 -47.59
C SER A 168 -22.42 28.78 -48.35
N PHE A 169 -22.32 29.97 -47.75
CA PHE A 169 -22.43 31.24 -48.46
C PHE A 169 -21.14 31.52 -49.24
N PRO A 170 -21.15 31.50 -50.59
CA PRO A 170 -20.01 31.93 -51.36
C PRO A 170 -19.95 33.46 -51.31
N ALA A 171 -18.86 34.01 -50.79
CA ALA A 171 -18.52 35.41 -51.02
C ALA A 171 -18.27 35.62 -52.53
N LYS A 172 -19.31 36.04 -53.27
CA LYS A 172 -19.18 36.59 -54.62
C LYS A 172 -19.14 38.10 -54.50
N GLY A 173 -17.95 38.65 -54.73
CA GLY A 173 -17.59 40.03 -54.44
C GLY A 173 -18.06 41.07 -55.46
N GLY A 174 -17.74 42.32 -55.12
CA GLY A 174 -17.88 43.49 -55.99
C GLY A 174 -17.48 44.79 -55.29
N GLN A 175 -16.18 45.11 -55.37
CA GLN A 175 -15.54 46.44 -55.39
C GLN A 175 -16.01 47.61 -54.50
N ALA A 176 -15.01 48.07 -53.73
CA ALA A 176 -14.59 49.46 -53.52
C ALA A 176 -15.41 50.38 -52.59
N SER A 177 -14.72 50.80 -51.52
CA SER A 177 -14.93 51.99 -50.66
C SER A 177 -16.12 52.05 -49.67
N SER A 178 -16.82 50.96 -49.39
CA SER A 178 -17.85 50.90 -48.31
C SER A 178 -17.47 50.00 -47.11
N GLU A 179 -16.40 49.21 -47.25
CA GLU A 179 -16.14 48.03 -46.40
C GLU A 179 -15.71 48.36 -44.96
N ASP A 180 -15.11 49.54 -44.72
CA ASP A 180 -14.61 49.92 -43.39
C ASP A 180 -15.68 50.65 -42.53
N THR A 181 -16.69 51.24 -43.18
CA THR A 181 -17.82 51.87 -42.48
C THR A 181 -18.91 50.85 -42.19
N GLU A 182 -19.24 49.97 -43.13
CA GLU A 182 -20.25 48.93 -42.96
C GLU A 182 -19.79 47.85 -41.96
N SER A 183 -18.50 47.51 -41.90
CA SER A 183 -17.92 46.62 -40.87
C SER A 183 -17.96 47.23 -39.46
N ARG A 184 -17.73 48.54 -39.33
CA ARG A 184 -17.82 49.26 -38.04
C ARG A 184 -19.25 49.38 -37.52
N TYR A 185 -20.21 49.69 -38.40
CA TYR A 185 -21.61 49.84 -38.01
C TYR A 185 -22.32 48.49 -37.85
N SER A 186 -21.96 47.45 -38.63
CA SER A 186 -22.47 46.09 -38.43
C SER A 186 -21.97 45.48 -37.12
N MET A 187 -20.70 45.67 -36.73
CA MET A 187 -20.22 45.24 -35.40
C MET A 187 -20.96 45.94 -34.25
N GLN A 188 -21.23 47.25 -34.35
CA GLN A 188 -22.02 47.98 -33.33
C GLN A 188 -23.51 47.60 -33.33
N TYR A 189 -24.06 47.19 -34.46
CA TYR A 189 -25.44 46.74 -34.62
C TYR A 189 -25.62 45.31 -34.09
N GLU A 190 -24.69 44.41 -34.38
CA GLU A 190 -24.62 43.04 -33.83
C GLU A 190 -24.35 43.04 -32.31
N GLU A 191 -23.52 43.95 -31.79
CA GLU A 191 -23.27 44.09 -30.34
C GLU A 191 -24.53 44.53 -29.57
N ARG A 192 -25.47 45.24 -30.23
CA ARG A 192 -26.75 45.67 -29.64
C ARG A 192 -27.87 44.66 -29.78
N LEU A 193 -27.81 43.76 -30.76
CA LEU A 193 -28.88 42.77 -31.04
C LEU A 193 -28.66 41.40 -30.40
N ASP A 194 -27.47 41.09 -29.87
CA ASP A 194 -27.23 39.83 -29.16
C ASP A 194 -27.38 39.99 -27.62
N PRO A 195 -28.56 39.72 -27.03
CA PRO A 195 -28.77 39.77 -25.59
C PRO A 195 -27.89 38.79 -24.81
N PHE A 196 -27.32 37.76 -25.46
CA PHE A 196 -26.43 36.79 -24.81
C PHE A 196 -24.99 37.31 -24.67
N SER A 197 -24.51 38.16 -25.59
CA SER A 197 -23.17 38.76 -25.49
C SER A 197 -23.06 39.68 -24.26
N THR A 198 -24.08 40.52 -24.05
CA THR A 198 -24.17 41.44 -22.90
C THR A 198 -24.41 40.70 -21.59
N PHE A 199 -25.25 39.64 -21.61
CA PHE A 199 -25.43 38.75 -20.46
C PHE A 199 -24.14 38.01 -20.10
N SER A 200 -23.45 37.40 -21.07
CA SER A 200 -22.18 36.69 -20.87
C SER A 200 -21.08 37.61 -20.33
N ARG A 201 -21.02 38.87 -20.81
CA ARG A 201 -20.10 39.88 -20.28
C ARG A 201 -20.43 40.25 -18.83
N LYS A 202 -21.71 40.48 -18.52
CA LYS A 202 -22.18 40.75 -17.14
C LYS A 202 -21.91 39.56 -16.22
N GLU A 203 -22.12 38.34 -16.68
CA GLU A 203 -21.90 37.12 -15.91
C GLU A 203 -20.40 36.85 -15.67
N ARG A 204 -19.55 37.06 -16.69
CA ARG A 204 -18.08 37.02 -16.55
C ARG A 204 -17.59 38.07 -15.56
N GLN A 205 -18.16 39.27 -15.57
CA GLN A 205 -17.81 40.33 -14.64
C GLN A 205 -18.27 40.02 -13.21
N ARG A 206 -19.46 39.46 -13.02
CA ARG A 206 -19.91 38.95 -11.72
C ARG A 206 -18.99 37.85 -11.18
N LYS A 207 -18.64 36.87 -12.03
CA LYS A 207 -17.69 35.80 -11.66
C LYS A 207 -16.33 36.38 -11.30
N TYR A 208 -15.80 37.34 -12.05
CA TYR A 208 -14.55 38.02 -11.74
C TYR A 208 -14.58 38.80 -10.42
N MET A 209 -15.70 39.47 -10.10
CA MET A 209 -15.85 40.19 -8.84
C MET A 209 -15.95 39.24 -7.64
N ASN A 210 -16.57 38.07 -7.82
CA ASN A 210 -16.70 37.02 -6.81
C ASN A 210 -15.41 36.19 -6.60
N LEU A 211 -14.35 36.39 -7.41
CA LEU A 211 -13.07 35.71 -7.22
C LEU A 211 -12.29 36.33 -6.04
N LYS A 212 -11.62 35.46 -5.29
CA LYS A 212 -10.74 35.87 -4.19
C LYS A 212 -9.52 36.63 -4.73
N PRO A 213 -8.85 37.46 -3.92
CA PRO A 213 -7.73 38.30 -4.38
C PRO A 213 -6.61 37.52 -5.07
N TYR A 214 -6.28 36.32 -4.58
CA TYR A 214 -5.24 35.46 -5.18
C TYR A 214 -5.65 34.88 -6.53
N ASP A 215 -6.92 34.49 -6.72
CA ASP A 215 -7.42 33.97 -7.99
C ASP A 215 -7.38 35.04 -9.10
N LYS A 216 -7.56 36.32 -8.73
CA LYS A 216 -7.43 37.45 -9.66
C LYS A 216 -5.99 37.61 -10.16
N ILE A 217 -5.01 37.40 -9.28
CA ILE A 217 -3.58 37.43 -9.63
C ILE A 217 -3.23 36.24 -10.53
N THR A 218 -3.73 35.04 -10.22
CA THR A 218 -3.51 33.87 -11.09
C THR A 218 -4.15 34.06 -12.47
N LEU A 219 -5.34 34.66 -12.53
CA LEU A 219 -6.02 34.94 -13.80
C LEU A 219 -5.32 36.03 -14.63
N SER A 220 -4.77 37.07 -14.00
CA SER A 220 -3.99 38.10 -14.69
C SER A 220 -2.67 37.53 -15.21
N MET A 221 -1.98 36.72 -14.40
CA MET A 221 -0.76 36.00 -14.79
C MET A 221 -1.02 35.01 -15.93
N GLY A 222 -2.12 34.26 -15.87
CA GLY A 222 -2.53 33.32 -16.92
C GLY A 222 -2.88 34.02 -18.24
N ARG A 223 -3.54 35.18 -18.18
CA ARG A 223 -3.81 36.00 -19.37
C ARG A 223 -2.52 36.56 -19.99
N PHE A 224 -1.57 36.99 -19.16
CA PHE A 224 -0.26 37.46 -19.61
C PHE A 224 0.55 36.35 -20.33
N ILE A 225 0.53 35.13 -19.78
CA ILE A 225 1.20 33.97 -20.40
C ILE A 225 0.52 33.56 -21.72
N MET A 226 -0.82 33.66 -21.80
CA MET A 226 -1.55 33.32 -23.03
C MET A 226 -1.45 34.38 -24.13
N SER A 227 -1.35 35.66 -23.76
CA SER A 227 -1.33 36.77 -24.73
C SER A 227 -0.01 36.88 -25.49
N ASN A 228 1.11 36.52 -24.88
CA ASN A 228 2.44 36.66 -25.49
C ASN A 228 3.03 35.30 -25.92
N LYS A 229 3.45 35.19 -27.20
CA LYS A 229 4.09 33.99 -27.74
C LYS A 229 5.41 33.66 -27.01
N VAL A 230 6.18 34.68 -26.62
CA VAL A 230 7.45 34.49 -25.89
C VAL A 230 7.20 33.97 -24.48
N ALA A 231 6.21 34.54 -23.77
CA ALA A 231 5.85 34.11 -22.42
C ALA A 231 5.38 32.64 -22.39
N ARG A 232 4.66 32.20 -23.43
CA ARG A 232 4.24 30.80 -23.58
C ARG A 232 5.41 29.84 -23.74
N THR A 233 6.40 30.20 -24.54
CA THR A 233 7.61 29.39 -24.74
C THR A 233 8.44 29.31 -23.45
N ILE A 234 8.61 30.44 -22.76
CA ILE A 234 9.30 30.49 -21.45
C ILE A 234 8.59 29.60 -20.43
N ALA A 235 7.26 29.70 -20.31
CA ALA A 235 6.48 28.88 -19.39
C ALA A 235 6.62 27.37 -19.69
N PHE A 236 6.63 26.97 -20.97
CA PHE A 236 6.84 25.58 -21.36
C PHE A 236 8.21 25.05 -20.91
N PHE A 237 9.29 25.77 -21.22
CA PHE A 237 10.63 25.37 -20.79
C PHE A 237 10.82 25.41 -19.27
N TYR A 238 10.19 26.38 -18.60
CA TYR A 238 10.17 26.44 -17.14
C TYR A 238 9.50 25.20 -16.53
N THR A 239 8.35 24.77 -17.05
CA THR A 239 7.68 23.55 -16.58
C THR A 239 8.52 22.30 -16.85
N LEU A 240 9.17 22.20 -18.02
CA LEU A 240 10.04 21.09 -18.35
C LEU A 240 11.25 21.02 -17.40
N LEU A 241 11.90 22.17 -17.15
CA LEU A 241 13.03 22.27 -16.23
C LEU A 241 12.63 21.92 -14.80
N LEU A 242 11.46 22.38 -14.35
CA LEU A 242 10.93 22.02 -13.03
C LEU A 242 10.68 20.51 -12.90
N HIS A 243 10.11 19.86 -13.93
CA HIS A 243 9.91 18.41 -13.92
C HIS A 243 11.24 17.65 -13.95
N SER A 244 12.21 18.09 -14.76
CA SER A 244 13.56 17.52 -14.77
C SER A 244 14.26 17.67 -13.41
N LEU A 245 14.11 18.83 -12.76
CA LEU A 245 14.66 19.08 -11.42
C LEU A 245 14.01 18.16 -10.38
N VAL A 246 12.68 18.04 -10.38
CA VAL A 246 11.96 17.14 -9.47
C VAL A 246 12.40 15.70 -9.70
N PHE A 247 12.52 15.25 -10.95
CA PHE A 247 13.01 13.92 -11.28
C PHE A 247 14.45 13.70 -10.80
N LEU A 248 15.34 14.68 -10.99
CA LEU A 248 16.72 14.61 -10.53
C LEU A 248 16.81 14.56 -9.00
N VAL A 249 15.99 15.34 -8.29
CA VAL A 249 15.89 15.31 -6.83
C VAL A 249 15.38 13.95 -6.36
N LEU A 250 14.33 13.41 -6.97
CA LEU A 250 13.79 12.08 -6.65
C LEU A 250 14.81 10.97 -6.94
N TYR A 251 15.51 11.05 -8.07
CA TYR A 251 16.58 10.14 -8.42
C TYR A 251 17.73 10.18 -7.41
N LYS A 252 18.21 11.38 -7.06
CA LYS A 252 19.24 11.55 -6.03
C LYS A 252 18.77 11.05 -4.66
N LEU A 253 17.52 11.28 -4.28
CA LEU A 253 16.96 10.81 -3.01
C LEU A 253 16.87 9.27 -2.98
N ALA A 254 16.38 8.65 -4.05
CA ALA A 254 16.33 7.19 -4.16
C ALA A 254 17.73 6.53 -4.17
N HIS A 255 18.69 7.14 -4.86
CA HIS A 255 20.04 6.59 -4.99
C HIS A 255 20.86 6.76 -3.71
N THR A 256 20.72 7.90 -3.02
CA THR A 256 21.40 8.15 -1.74
C THR A 256 20.87 7.28 -0.60
N GLU A 257 19.58 6.93 -0.60
CA GLU A 257 19.04 5.97 0.38
C GLU A 257 19.54 4.54 0.15
N SER A 258 19.85 4.16 -1.10
CA SER A 258 20.42 2.84 -1.42
C SER A 258 21.89 2.74 -0.97
N CYS A 259 22.74 3.70 -1.35
CA CYS A 259 24.17 3.69 -0.96
C CYS A 259 24.39 3.72 0.57
N LYS A 260 23.51 4.36 1.34
CA LYS A 260 23.62 4.40 2.81
C LYS A 260 23.27 3.08 3.50
N ARG A 261 22.57 2.15 2.84
CA ARG A 261 22.30 0.80 3.36
C ARG A 261 23.46 -0.15 3.11
N ASP A 262 24.17 0.02 2.00
CA ASP A 262 25.27 -0.85 1.60
C ASP A 262 26.54 -0.58 2.42
N TYR A 263 26.76 0.67 2.83
CA TYR A 263 27.88 1.08 3.70
C TYR A 263 27.95 0.32 5.03
N ALA A 264 26.81 -0.14 5.59
CA ALA A 264 26.79 -0.87 6.86
C ALA A 264 27.32 -2.32 6.72
N ALA A 265 27.02 -2.99 5.61
CA ALA A 265 27.52 -4.34 5.35
C ALA A 265 29.04 -4.32 5.06
N ASP A 266 29.49 -3.29 4.34
CA ASP A 266 30.89 -3.02 4.02
C ASP A 266 31.76 -2.85 5.28
N CYS A 267 31.32 -2.03 6.24
CA CYS A 267 32.11 -1.80 7.45
C CYS A 267 32.16 -3.01 8.40
N HIS A 268 31.14 -3.88 8.45
CA HIS A 268 31.24 -5.15 9.17
C HIS A 268 32.30 -6.06 8.53
N ALA A 269 32.24 -6.24 7.21
CA ALA A 269 33.18 -7.09 6.51
C ALA A 269 34.63 -6.60 6.67
N LYS A 270 34.89 -5.32 6.44
CA LYS A 270 36.21 -4.70 6.64
C LYS A 270 36.78 -4.90 8.04
N GLN A 271 35.95 -4.80 9.08
CA GLN A 271 36.43 -4.91 10.46
C GLN A 271 36.69 -6.36 10.87
N PHE A 272 35.89 -7.33 10.39
CA PHE A 272 36.18 -8.76 10.59
C PHE A 272 37.51 -9.19 9.97
N LEU A 273 37.85 -8.65 8.79
CA LEU A 273 39.13 -8.92 8.14
C LEU A 273 40.34 -8.31 8.88
N LYS A 274 40.12 -7.26 9.67
CA LYS A 274 41.15 -6.58 10.49
C LYS A 274 41.37 -7.21 11.86
N LEU A 275 40.60 -8.23 12.24
CA LEU A 275 40.81 -8.95 13.50
C LEU A 275 42.15 -9.68 13.47
N GLY A 276 42.81 -9.82 14.63
CA GLY A 276 44.09 -10.52 14.75
C GLY A 276 44.04 -11.99 14.29
N ASN A 277 42.87 -12.61 14.40
CA ASN A 277 42.53 -13.92 13.81
C ASN A 277 41.25 -13.76 12.97
N PRO A 278 41.37 -13.47 11.67
CA PRO A 278 40.23 -13.31 10.78
C PRO A 278 39.56 -14.67 10.49
N PRO A 279 38.25 -14.70 10.16
CA PRO A 279 37.52 -15.95 9.90
C PRO A 279 37.97 -16.60 8.58
N ASP A 280 37.93 -17.94 8.53
CA ASP A 280 38.22 -18.71 7.30
C ASP A 280 37.22 -18.40 6.17
N HIS A 281 35.96 -18.20 6.51
CA HIS A 281 34.88 -17.81 5.59
C HIS A 281 34.06 -16.69 6.19
N LEU A 282 33.74 -15.70 5.36
CA LEU A 282 32.87 -14.59 5.71
C LEU A 282 31.74 -14.49 4.70
N PHE A 283 30.54 -14.89 5.09
CA PHE A 283 29.35 -14.80 4.25
C PHE A 283 28.69 -13.43 4.41
N ALA A 284 28.83 -12.58 3.40
CA ALA A 284 28.20 -11.28 3.34
C ALA A 284 26.92 -11.37 2.49
N THR A 285 25.76 -11.14 3.10
CA THR A 285 24.48 -11.28 2.41
C THR A 285 23.91 -9.94 1.96
N CYS A 286 23.35 -9.85 0.75
CA CYS A 286 22.59 -8.69 0.29
C CYS A 286 21.44 -9.09 -0.65
N ARG A 287 20.44 -8.22 -0.85
CA ARG A 287 19.27 -8.55 -1.69
C ARG A 287 19.58 -8.60 -3.18
N ASP A 288 20.54 -7.80 -3.61
CA ASP A 288 20.95 -7.67 -5.01
C ASP A 288 22.48 -7.62 -5.10
N PRO A 289 23.15 -8.78 -5.22
CA PRO A 289 24.60 -8.85 -5.35
C PRO A 289 25.13 -8.03 -6.52
N GLU A 290 24.36 -7.88 -7.60
CA GLU A 290 24.84 -7.17 -8.79
C GLU A 290 25.06 -5.68 -8.54
N ARG A 291 24.28 -5.09 -7.64
CA ARG A 291 24.35 -3.68 -7.28
C ARG A 291 25.26 -3.38 -6.08
N ALA A 292 25.79 -4.40 -5.42
CA ALA A 292 26.62 -4.25 -4.22
C ALA A 292 28.10 -4.00 -4.58
N GLU A 293 28.40 -2.87 -5.24
CA GLU A 293 29.74 -2.53 -5.75
C GLU A 293 30.83 -2.58 -4.66
N GLU A 294 30.58 -2.01 -3.49
CA GLU A 294 31.56 -2.00 -2.38
C GLU A 294 31.86 -3.41 -1.86
N LEU A 295 30.83 -4.27 -1.74
CA LEU A 295 31.03 -5.68 -1.36
C LEU A 295 31.79 -6.45 -2.44
N LYS A 296 31.54 -6.16 -3.72
CA LYS A 296 32.30 -6.75 -4.84
C LYS A 296 33.78 -6.38 -4.76
N ILE A 297 34.10 -5.11 -4.51
CA ILE A 297 35.48 -4.65 -4.32
C ILE A 297 36.13 -5.41 -3.15
N LEU A 298 35.46 -5.52 -2.01
CA LEU A 298 35.97 -6.28 -0.87
C LEU A 298 36.18 -7.77 -1.18
N LYS A 299 35.28 -8.36 -1.97
CA LYS A 299 35.41 -9.75 -2.43
C LYS A 299 36.62 -9.93 -3.35
N GLU A 300 36.96 -8.93 -4.16
CA GLU A 300 38.16 -8.94 -5.01
C GLU A 300 39.45 -8.78 -4.18
N GLU A 301 39.38 -8.03 -3.08
CA GLU A 301 40.50 -7.85 -2.14
C GLU A 301 40.74 -9.09 -1.25
N ASP A 302 39.68 -9.85 -0.93
CA ASP A 302 39.77 -10.98 -0.01
C ASP A 302 38.91 -12.20 -0.43
N ASP A 303 39.57 -13.33 -0.65
CA ASP A 303 38.94 -14.57 -1.09
C ASP A 303 38.08 -15.27 -0.04
N ARG A 304 38.18 -14.87 1.23
CA ARG A 304 37.38 -15.42 2.32
C ARG A 304 35.96 -14.86 2.31
N ILE A 305 35.76 -13.68 1.72
CA ILE A 305 34.43 -13.09 1.58
C ILE A 305 33.64 -13.88 0.54
N GLN A 306 32.36 -14.11 0.82
CA GLN A 306 31.42 -14.70 -0.13
C GLN A 306 30.15 -13.87 -0.12
N ILE A 307 29.77 -13.36 -1.29
CA ILE A 307 28.55 -12.57 -1.45
C ILE A 307 27.41 -13.52 -1.76
N ILE A 308 26.40 -13.58 -0.88
CA ILE A 308 25.23 -14.44 -1.05
C ILE A 308 23.98 -13.55 -1.21
N LYS A 309 23.16 -13.87 -2.21
CA LYS A 309 21.85 -13.24 -2.34
C LYS A 309 20.94 -13.70 -1.19
N LEU A 310 20.37 -12.75 -0.45
CA LEU A 310 19.36 -13.03 0.58
C LEU A 310 18.39 -11.86 0.75
N ASP A 311 17.11 -12.11 0.47
CA ASP A 311 16.01 -11.38 1.09
C ASP A 311 15.47 -12.18 2.28
N VAL A 312 15.60 -11.63 3.49
CA VAL A 312 15.18 -12.29 4.74
C VAL A 312 13.66 -12.47 4.85
N THR A 313 12.87 -11.86 3.95
CA THR A 313 11.41 -12.06 3.87
C THR A 313 11.01 -13.17 2.88
N SER A 314 11.97 -13.79 2.20
CA SER A 314 11.75 -14.82 1.19
C SER A 314 12.29 -16.17 1.66
N GLN A 315 11.39 -17.13 1.94
CA GLN A 315 11.80 -18.48 2.35
C GLN A 315 12.71 -19.15 1.31
N THR A 316 12.45 -18.92 0.02
CA THR A 316 13.28 -19.49 -1.06
C THR A 316 14.71 -18.94 -1.04
N ASP A 317 14.88 -17.65 -0.73
CA ASP A 317 16.20 -17.02 -0.63
C ASP A 317 16.93 -17.50 0.63
N ILE A 318 16.21 -17.66 1.74
CA ILE A 318 16.75 -18.21 3.00
C ILE A 318 17.27 -19.64 2.79
N ASP A 319 16.47 -20.51 2.19
CA ASP A 319 16.87 -21.90 1.93
C ASP A 319 18.08 -21.97 0.99
N ALA A 320 18.10 -21.14 -0.05
CA ALA A 320 19.20 -21.08 -1.00
C ALA A 320 20.49 -20.54 -0.36
N ALA A 321 20.39 -19.56 0.54
CA ALA A 321 21.53 -19.04 1.28
C ALA A 321 22.07 -20.10 2.26
N ALA A 322 21.19 -20.79 3.00
CA ALA A 322 21.59 -21.84 3.93
C ALA A 322 22.35 -22.98 3.24
N ARG A 323 21.87 -23.43 2.06
CA ARG A 323 22.58 -24.45 1.26
C ARG A 323 23.96 -23.98 0.81
N GLN A 324 24.08 -22.75 0.31
CA GLN A 324 25.39 -22.21 -0.12
C GLN A 324 26.38 -22.11 1.04
N VAL A 325 25.92 -21.73 2.23
CA VAL A 325 26.75 -21.73 3.44
C VAL A 325 27.17 -23.16 3.78
N GLU A 326 26.22 -24.10 3.78
CA GLU A 326 26.48 -25.51 4.06
C GLU A 326 27.50 -26.14 3.10
N ASP A 327 27.34 -25.91 1.79
CA ASP A 327 28.26 -26.40 0.75
C ASP A 327 29.70 -25.91 0.98
N ARG A 328 29.85 -24.72 1.56
CA ARG A 328 31.17 -24.12 1.78
C ARG A 328 31.83 -24.53 3.08
N VAL A 329 31.07 -24.59 4.17
CA VAL A 329 31.64 -24.90 5.50
C VAL A 329 31.66 -26.41 5.78
N GLY A 330 30.74 -27.17 5.18
CA GLY A 330 30.57 -28.60 5.36
C GLY A 330 30.42 -28.98 6.83
N ASP A 331 31.22 -29.95 7.26
CA ASP A 331 31.18 -30.48 8.61
C ASP A 331 31.64 -29.49 9.68
N ARG A 332 32.42 -28.45 9.32
CA ARG A 332 32.88 -27.43 10.29
C ARG A 332 31.74 -26.63 10.92
N GLY A 333 30.58 -26.57 10.27
CA GLY A 333 29.43 -25.80 10.73
C GLY A 333 29.62 -24.29 10.63
N LEU A 334 28.75 -23.54 11.32
CA LEU A 334 28.74 -22.07 11.35
C LEU A 334 28.95 -21.57 12.78
N ASN A 335 30.05 -20.86 13.04
CA ASN A 335 30.37 -20.39 14.40
C ASN A 335 29.57 -19.14 14.81
N LEU A 336 29.25 -18.24 13.88
CA LEU A 336 28.62 -16.96 14.22
C LEU A 336 27.57 -16.58 13.18
N LEU A 337 26.33 -16.41 13.64
CA LEU A 337 25.24 -15.81 12.87
C LEU A 337 24.96 -14.40 13.40
N ILE A 338 25.05 -13.39 12.55
CA ILE A 338 24.65 -12.02 12.88
C ILE A 338 23.40 -11.64 12.09
N ASN A 339 22.25 -11.62 12.77
CA ASN A 339 21.01 -11.09 12.22
C ASN A 339 21.04 -9.55 12.27
N ASN A 340 21.69 -8.95 11.27
CA ASN A 340 21.82 -7.50 11.13
C ASN A 340 20.76 -6.87 10.23
N ALA A 341 20.25 -7.60 9.24
CA ALA A 341 19.25 -7.08 8.31
C ALA A 341 18.03 -6.52 9.07
N GLY A 342 17.69 -5.28 8.76
CA GLY A 342 16.60 -4.59 9.45
C GLY A 342 16.17 -3.34 8.70
N MET A 343 14.95 -2.90 8.99
CA MET A 343 14.36 -1.73 8.35
C MET A 343 13.48 -0.96 9.33
N THR A 344 13.27 0.30 9.02
CA THR A 344 12.29 1.15 9.69
C THR A 344 11.50 1.91 8.63
N ARG A 345 10.24 2.22 8.92
CA ARG A 345 9.44 3.14 8.12
C ARG A 345 9.51 4.55 8.74
N LYS A 346 8.97 5.53 8.01
CA LYS A 346 8.85 6.91 8.53
C LYS A 346 8.20 6.90 9.90
N ARG A 347 8.60 7.83 10.77
CA ARG A 347 8.14 7.87 12.16
C ARG A 347 6.62 7.87 12.25
N GLN A 348 6.10 6.83 12.91
CA GLN A 348 4.67 6.55 13.10
C GLN A 348 4.19 7.09 14.45
N TYR A 349 2.94 7.56 14.49
CA TYR A 349 2.21 8.03 15.66
C TYR A 349 0.74 7.56 15.57
N VAL A 350 0.02 7.58 16.69
CA VAL A 350 -1.44 7.35 16.65
C VAL A 350 -2.07 8.42 15.76
N GLY A 351 -2.85 7.99 14.77
CA GLY A 351 -3.45 8.86 13.75
C GLY A 351 -2.79 8.82 12.37
N ASN A 352 -1.60 8.21 12.22
CA ASN A 352 -0.97 8.00 10.91
C ASN A 352 -0.44 6.57 10.68
N LEU A 353 -0.99 5.61 11.41
CA LEU A 353 -0.60 4.20 11.29
C LEU A 353 -1.07 3.62 9.95
N ASN A 354 -0.22 2.78 9.37
CA ASN A 354 -0.55 2.00 8.18
C ASN A 354 -0.24 0.53 8.48
N ARG A 355 -1.23 -0.35 8.26
CA ARG A 355 -1.14 -1.77 8.59
C ARG A 355 0.03 -2.46 7.90
N ASP A 356 0.19 -2.23 6.60
CA ASP A 356 1.22 -2.91 5.80
C ASP A 356 2.62 -2.48 6.23
N HIS A 357 2.81 -1.19 6.58
CA HIS A 357 4.07 -0.71 7.16
C HIS A 357 4.38 -1.33 8.52
N LEU A 358 3.37 -1.65 9.33
CA LEU A 358 3.59 -2.34 10.61
C LEU A 358 3.99 -3.79 10.36
N LEU A 359 3.27 -4.49 9.48
CA LEU A 359 3.55 -5.88 9.12
C LEU A 359 4.94 -6.04 8.50
N GLU A 360 5.31 -5.21 7.55
CA GLU A 360 6.62 -5.27 6.88
C GLU A 360 7.79 -5.10 7.87
N GLN A 361 7.65 -4.21 8.87
CA GLN A 361 8.66 -4.04 9.91
C GLN A 361 8.78 -5.29 10.79
N PHE A 362 7.67 -5.96 11.12
CA PHE A 362 7.70 -7.24 11.84
C PHE A 362 8.29 -8.37 10.99
N ASP A 363 7.90 -8.43 9.73
CA ASP A 363 8.36 -9.45 8.80
C ASP A 363 9.89 -9.39 8.62
N THR A 364 10.42 -8.18 8.39
CA THR A 364 11.87 -7.99 8.21
C THR A 364 12.66 -8.06 9.52
N ASN A 365 12.18 -7.46 10.61
CA ASN A 365 12.99 -7.30 11.83
C ASN A 365 12.84 -8.45 12.84
N VAL A 366 11.84 -9.32 12.68
CA VAL A 366 11.50 -10.38 13.64
C VAL A 366 11.41 -11.75 12.95
N ILE A 367 10.50 -11.88 11.98
CA ILE A 367 10.22 -13.16 11.33
C ILE A 367 11.42 -13.59 10.49
N GLY A 368 11.97 -12.70 9.66
CA GLY A 368 13.14 -12.98 8.84
C GLY A 368 14.35 -13.51 9.64
N PRO A 369 14.84 -12.78 10.67
CA PRO A 369 15.89 -13.26 11.55
C PRO A 369 15.61 -14.64 12.17
N LEU A 370 14.37 -14.89 12.60
CA LEU A 370 13.98 -16.17 13.18
C LEU A 370 14.05 -17.31 12.15
N LEU A 371 13.55 -17.10 10.93
CA LEU A 371 13.57 -18.10 9.86
C LEU A 371 15.00 -18.34 9.31
N VAL A 372 15.83 -17.30 9.25
CA VAL A 372 17.26 -17.43 8.94
C VAL A 372 17.96 -18.27 10.00
N THR A 373 17.73 -17.98 11.28
CA THR A 373 18.25 -18.78 12.40
C THR A 373 17.77 -20.23 12.32
N GLN A 374 16.48 -20.47 12.04
CA GLN A 374 15.93 -21.82 11.89
C GLN A 374 16.64 -22.60 10.78
N SER A 375 16.84 -21.96 9.62
CA SER A 375 17.43 -22.62 8.45
C SER A 375 18.93 -22.91 8.61
N LEU A 376 19.64 -22.07 9.36
CA LEU A 376 21.07 -22.26 9.67
C LEU A 376 21.32 -23.06 10.96
N MET A 377 20.27 -23.44 11.69
CA MET A 377 20.38 -24.15 12.97
C MET A 377 21.22 -25.43 12.90
N PRO A 378 21.10 -26.30 11.87
CA PRO A 378 21.94 -27.50 11.78
C PRO A 378 23.44 -27.18 11.75
N LEU A 379 23.84 -26.11 11.08
CA LEU A 379 25.24 -25.66 10.99
C LEU A 379 25.75 -25.11 12.31
N LEU A 380 24.92 -24.35 13.03
CA LEU A 380 25.24 -23.81 14.35
C LEU A 380 25.43 -24.94 15.37
N LEU A 381 24.56 -25.96 15.34
CA LEU A 381 24.66 -27.13 16.22
C LEU A 381 25.91 -27.95 15.90
N ARG A 382 26.26 -28.13 14.62
CA ARG A 382 27.51 -28.78 14.22
C ARG A 382 28.72 -28.05 14.80
N ALA A 383 28.83 -26.74 14.60
CA ALA A 383 29.92 -25.95 15.16
C ALA A 383 29.97 -26.07 16.70
N ALA A 384 28.83 -25.94 17.38
CA ALA A 384 28.78 -26.06 18.84
C ALA A 384 29.26 -27.43 19.37
N SER A 385 29.03 -28.50 18.61
CA SER A 385 29.43 -29.87 18.98
C SER A 385 30.91 -30.19 18.72
N LEU A 386 31.57 -29.47 17.81
CA LEU A 386 32.95 -29.75 17.40
C LEU A 386 33.99 -29.23 18.38
N TYR A 387 33.75 -28.07 18.97
CA TYR A 387 34.73 -27.39 19.82
C TYR A 387 34.46 -27.69 21.29
N ASN A 388 35.42 -28.31 21.97
CA ASN A 388 35.37 -28.56 23.40
C ASN A 388 35.80 -27.34 24.24
N GLU A 389 35.62 -26.14 23.67
CA GLU A 389 35.96 -24.86 24.27
C GLU A 389 34.80 -24.29 25.10
N PRO A 390 35.07 -23.35 26.02
CA PRO A 390 34.02 -22.58 26.68
C PRO A 390 33.10 -21.89 25.67
N ASP A 391 31.82 -21.78 26.01
CA ASP A 391 30.84 -21.14 25.14
C ASP A 391 31.23 -19.69 24.87
N SER A 392 31.43 -19.38 23.59
CA SER A 392 31.94 -18.11 23.08
C SER A 392 31.49 -17.92 21.63
N CYS A 393 31.69 -16.71 21.09
CA CYS A 393 31.41 -16.45 19.66
C CYS A 393 32.30 -17.24 18.70
N ASN A 394 33.46 -17.75 19.15
CA ASN A 394 34.33 -18.60 18.33
C ASN A 394 33.82 -20.04 18.25
N LYS A 395 33.05 -20.50 19.24
CA LYS A 395 32.43 -21.82 19.23
C LYS A 395 31.13 -21.81 18.44
N ALA A 396 30.10 -21.18 18.97
CA ALA A 396 28.80 -21.04 18.32
C ALA A 396 28.00 -19.89 18.98
N ALA A 397 27.57 -18.92 18.19
CA ALA A 397 26.75 -17.81 18.68
C ALA A 397 25.77 -17.26 17.63
N ILE A 398 24.65 -16.73 18.13
CA ILE A 398 23.64 -15.98 17.39
C ILE A 398 23.55 -14.58 17.99
N VAL A 399 23.81 -13.57 17.18
CA VAL A 399 23.74 -12.16 17.56
C VAL A 399 22.64 -11.49 16.78
N ASN A 400 21.63 -10.99 17.50
CA ASN A 400 20.52 -10.26 16.90
C ASN A 400 20.75 -8.76 17.07
N ILE A 401 20.92 -8.02 15.98
CA ILE A 401 21.07 -6.57 16.06
C ILE A 401 19.71 -5.95 16.40
N SER A 402 19.61 -5.49 17.65
CA SER A 402 18.41 -4.87 18.22
C SER A 402 18.62 -3.37 18.39
N SER A 403 17.89 -2.74 19.30
CA SER A 403 17.96 -1.31 19.57
C SER A 403 17.53 -1.01 20.99
N ILE A 404 18.12 0.01 21.62
CA ILE A 404 17.57 0.61 22.85
C ILE A 404 16.12 1.07 22.67
N LEU A 405 15.67 1.35 21.44
CA LEU A 405 14.28 1.69 21.17
C LEU A 405 13.30 0.51 21.36
N GLY A 406 13.82 -0.72 21.35
CA GLY A 406 13.09 -1.93 21.72
C GLY A 406 13.02 -2.18 23.22
N SER A 407 13.73 -1.38 24.04
CA SER A 407 13.60 -1.43 25.49
C SER A 407 12.28 -0.80 25.94
N ILE A 408 11.47 -1.55 26.65
CA ILE A 408 10.21 -1.09 27.26
C ILE A 408 10.53 -0.15 28.42
N ALA A 409 11.51 -0.50 29.26
CA ALA A 409 11.92 0.31 30.41
C ALA A 409 12.43 1.71 29.99
N GLU A 410 13.23 1.77 28.92
CA GLU A 410 13.82 3.02 28.40
C GLU A 410 12.86 3.84 27.52
N ASN A 411 11.66 3.34 27.22
CA ASN A 411 10.72 4.05 26.37
C ASN A 411 10.05 5.24 27.08
N LYS A 412 10.70 6.40 27.05
CA LYS A 412 10.16 7.67 27.60
C LYS A 412 9.56 8.62 26.56
N SER A 413 9.69 8.30 25.26
CA SER A 413 9.31 9.22 24.16
C SER A 413 8.19 8.70 23.25
N GLY A 414 7.81 7.43 23.33
CA GLY A 414 6.73 6.85 22.54
C GLY A 414 6.95 6.88 21.02
N GLY A 415 5.85 6.75 20.26
CA GLY A 415 5.84 6.70 18.79
C GLY A 415 6.51 5.46 18.21
N MET A 416 6.76 5.46 16.90
CA MET A 416 7.46 4.38 16.17
C MET A 416 6.81 3.00 16.40
N TYR A 417 5.49 2.95 16.26
CA TYR A 417 4.64 1.80 16.60
C TYR A 417 4.90 0.52 15.79
N GLY A 418 5.67 0.56 14.71
CA GLY A 418 6.19 -0.66 14.07
C GLY A 418 7.61 -1.00 14.52
N TYR A 419 8.54 -0.04 14.46
CA TYR A 419 9.95 -0.29 14.77
C TYR A 419 10.18 -0.69 16.24
N ARG A 420 9.64 0.06 17.23
CA ARG A 420 9.86 -0.26 18.65
C ARG A 420 9.29 -1.63 19.01
N PRO A 421 8.02 -1.95 18.71
CA PRO A 421 7.50 -3.28 19.03
C PRO A 421 8.22 -4.40 18.28
N SER A 422 8.67 -4.17 17.04
CA SER A 422 9.47 -5.18 16.32
C SER A 422 10.81 -5.46 17.02
N LYS A 423 11.51 -4.44 17.54
CA LYS A 423 12.77 -4.64 18.28
C LYS A 423 12.54 -5.22 19.68
N ALA A 424 11.45 -4.87 20.35
CA ALA A 424 11.03 -5.52 21.59
C ALA A 424 10.67 -7.01 21.37
N ALA A 425 9.99 -7.34 20.27
CA ALA A 425 9.71 -8.71 19.88
C ALA A 425 11.00 -9.47 19.57
N MET A 426 11.98 -8.84 18.89
CA MET A 426 13.28 -9.44 18.65
C MET A 426 14.07 -9.69 19.95
N ASN A 427 13.91 -8.84 20.96
CA ASN A 427 14.46 -9.07 22.30
C ASN A 427 13.84 -10.33 22.94
N MET A 428 12.52 -10.50 22.84
CA MET A 428 11.85 -11.72 23.32
C MET A 428 12.33 -12.97 22.56
N VAL A 429 12.41 -12.92 21.22
CA VAL A 429 12.94 -14.02 20.40
C VAL A 429 14.36 -14.38 20.84
N THR A 430 15.21 -13.39 21.09
CA THR A 430 16.58 -13.60 21.61
C THR A 430 16.56 -14.35 22.94
N LYS A 431 15.68 -13.95 23.88
CA LYS A 431 15.57 -14.61 25.17
C LYS A 431 15.06 -16.05 25.03
N SER A 432 14.05 -16.29 24.19
CA SER A 432 13.54 -17.64 23.90
C SER A 432 14.61 -18.54 23.30
N LEU A 433 15.33 -18.07 22.28
CA LEU A 433 16.43 -18.80 21.65
C LEU A 433 17.55 -19.12 22.65
N HIS A 434 17.89 -18.17 23.54
CA HIS A 434 18.85 -18.43 24.61
C HIS A 434 18.41 -19.58 25.51
N GLU A 435 17.16 -19.55 26.01
CA GLU A 435 16.67 -20.60 26.92
C GLU A 435 16.66 -21.97 26.25
N GLU A 436 16.36 -22.04 24.95
CA GLU A 436 16.35 -23.28 24.18
C GLU A 436 17.77 -23.81 23.88
N LEU A 437 18.73 -22.91 23.61
CA LEU A 437 20.03 -23.29 23.04
C LEU A 437 21.20 -23.24 24.04
N LYS A 438 21.02 -22.65 25.23
CA LYS A 438 22.09 -22.53 26.24
C LYS A 438 22.73 -23.86 26.63
N ASN A 439 21.95 -24.94 26.70
CA ASN A 439 22.45 -26.28 27.03
C ASN A 439 23.10 -26.99 25.83
N LYS A 440 23.01 -26.41 24.63
CA LYS A 440 23.65 -26.92 23.40
C LYS A 440 24.96 -26.20 23.08
N GLY A 441 25.44 -25.34 23.99
CA GLY A 441 26.70 -24.59 23.82
C GLY A 441 26.64 -23.46 22.79
N ILE A 442 25.44 -22.94 22.50
CA ILE A 442 25.25 -21.80 21.58
C ILE A 442 24.89 -20.56 22.39
N LEU A 443 25.72 -19.53 22.29
CA LEU A 443 25.40 -18.22 22.89
C LEU A 443 24.37 -17.50 22.02
N VAL A 444 23.39 -16.87 22.65
CA VAL A 444 22.45 -15.96 21.97
C VAL A 444 22.46 -14.61 22.67
N ALA A 445 22.51 -13.50 21.93
CA ALA A 445 22.44 -12.16 22.53
C ALA A 445 21.81 -11.14 21.58
N ALA A 446 21.14 -10.13 22.15
CA ALA A 446 20.67 -8.96 21.41
C ALA A 446 21.66 -7.81 21.60
N LEU A 447 21.98 -7.10 20.54
CA LEU A 447 22.99 -6.03 20.57
C LEU A 447 22.41 -4.73 20.03
N HIS A 448 22.45 -3.67 20.84
CA HIS A 448 22.21 -2.31 20.41
C HIS A 448 23.53 -1.68 19.94
N PRO A 449 23.65 -1.30 18.66
CA PRO A 449 24.91 -0.78 18.10
C PRO A 449 25.20 0.70 18.44
N GLY A 450 24.39 1.32 19.30
CA GLY A 450 24.39 2.78 19.48
C GLY A 450 23.56 3.51 18.41
N TRP A 451 23.60 4.86 18.44
CA TRP A 451 22.96 5.69 17.40
C TRP A 451 23.98 6.01 16.31
N VAL A 452 23.88 5.29 15.19
CA VAL A 452 24.91 5.25 14.13
C VAL A 452 24.48 6.01 12.87
N ARG A 453 25.39 6.76 12.24
CA ARG A 453 25.14 7.53 11.00
C ARG A 453 24.96 6.62 9.78
N THR A 454 23.79 6.02 9.67
CA THR A 454 23.36 5.15 8.55
C THR A 454 22.06 5.68 7.92
N GLY A 455 21.55 4.99 6.90
CA GLY A 455 20.21 5.28 6.36
C GLY A 455 19.09 5.21 7.41
N ILE A 456 19.24 4.38 8.44
CA ILE A 456 18.26 4.23 9.53
C ILE A 456 18.49 5.30 10.62
N GLY A 457 19.75 5.52 11.02
CA GLY A 457 20.05 6.44 12.12
C GLY A 457 19.98 7.93 11.74
N GLY A 458 20.15 8.26 10.46
CA GLY A 458 20.13 9.63 9.97
C GLY A 458 21.45 10.38 10.20
N PRO A 459 21.56 11.62 9.70
CA PRO A 459 22.81 12.40 9.76
C PRO A 459 23.16 12.87 11.19
N GLU A 460 22.16 13.05 12.05
CA GLU A 460 22.32 13.54 13.43
C GLU A 460 22.84 12.48 14.42
N ALA A 461 23.07 11.25 13.95
CA ALA A 461 23.50 10.17 14.80
C ALA A 461 24.93 10.40 15.33
N THR A 462 25.17 10.00 16.58
CA THR A 462 26.38 10.36 17.32
C THR A 462 27.61 9.56 16.90
N LEU A 463 27.43 8.30 16.49
CA LEU A 463 28.52 7.40 16.13
C LEU A 463 28.68 7.25 14.62
N SER A 464 29.92 7.11 14.16
CA SER A 464 30.20 6.57 12.83
C SER A 464 29.95 5.05 12.78
N PRO A 465 29.69 4.48 11.59
CA PRO A 465 29.63 3.03 11.41
C PRO A 465 30.91 2.31 11.87
N GLU A 466 32.09 2.89 11.64
CA GLU A 466 33.38 2.30 12.00
C GLU A 466 33.57 2.22 13.52
N GLU A 467 33.23 3.29 14.25
CA GLU A 467 33.29 3.32 15.72
C GLU A 467 32.33 2.30 16.32
N SER A 468 31.07 2.31 15.86
CA SER A 468 30.03 1.40 16.34
C SER A 468 30.43 -0.07 16.16
N ILE A 469 30.93 -0.45 14.99
CA ILE A 469 31.27 -1.85 14.70
C ILE A 469 32.50 -2.28 15.48
N LYS A 470 33.52 -1.43 15.61
CA LYS A 470 34.68 -1.71 16.45
C LYS A 470 34.25 -2.02 17.88
N ASP A 471 33.35 -1.22 18.44
CA ASP A 471 32.81 -1.43 19.79
C ASP A 471 31.99 -2.72 19.86
N CYS A 472 31.11 -2.97 18.89
CA CYS A 472 30.32 -4.21 18.81
C CYS A 472 31.21 -5.46 18.75
N LEU A 473 32.27 -5.47 17.93
CA LEU A 473 33.21 -6.59 17.85
C LEU A 473 33.97 -6.81 19.17
N ASN A 474 34.29 -5.73 19.89
CA ASN A 474 34.87 -5.84 21.24
C ASN A 474 33.90 -6.48 22.23
N VAL A 475 32.59 -6.25 22.09
CA VAL A 475 31.57 -6.95 22.88
C VAL A 475 31.48 -8.43 22.50
N LEU A 476 31.47 -8.74 21.19
CA LEU A 476 31.39 -10.13 20.73
C LEU A 476 32.59 -10.97 21.15
N SER A 477 33.80 -10.41 21.12
CA SER A 477 35.02 -11.12 21.58
C SER A 477 35.02 -11.42 23.09
N LYS A 478 34.19 -10.73 23.87
CA LYS A 478 34.04 -10.91 25.32
C LYS A 478 32.70 -11.52 25.72
N LEU A 479 31.87 -11.92 24.75
CA LEU A 479 30.56 -12.49 25.03
C LEU A 479 30.71 -13.84 25.71
N SER A 480 30.01 -14.01 26.82
CA SER A 480 30.04 -15.21 27.66
C SER A 480 28.63 -15.65 28.03
N THR A 481 28.52 -16.80 28.68
CA THR A 481 27.25 -17.36 29.19
C THR A 481 26.49 -16.39 30.10
N GLU A 482 27.18 -15.56 30.89
CA GLU A 482 26.57 -14.59 31.82
C GLU A 482 25.83 -13.43 31.12
N LYS A 483 26.28 -13.10 29.89
CA LYS A 483 25.68 -12.06 29.05
C LYS A 483 24.80 -12.65 27.95
N SER A 484 24.74 -13.98 27.83
CA SER A 484 23.83 -14.63 26.90
C SER A 484 22.39 -14.47 27.37
N GLY A 485 21.49 -14.25 26.41
CA GLY A 485 20.09 -13.99 26.63
C GLY A 485 19.80 -12.57 27.09
N CYS A 486 20.76 -11.63 27.06
CA CYS A 486 20.58 -10.23 27.42
C CYS A 486 20.50 -9.30 26.18
N LEU A 487 19.97 -8.09 26.36
CA LEU A 487 20.20 -6.95 25.48
C LEU A 487 21.46 -6.22 25.96
N LEU A 488 22.43 -6.08 25.08
CA LEU A 488 23.70 -5.41 25.36
C LEU A 488 23.80 -4.12 24.56
N SER A 489 24.42 -3.10 25.13
CA SER A 489 24.86 -1.91 24.42
C SER A 489 26.16 -2.17 23.65
N ASN A 490 26.57 -1.25 22.77
CA ASN A 490 27.80 -1.35 21.99
C ASN A 490 29.07 -1.37 22.87
N ASN A 491 29.00 -0.87 24.11
CA ASN A 491 30.07 -0.98 25.10
C ASN A 491 30.02 -2.27 25.94
N GLY A 492 28.97 -3.09 25.78
CA GLY A 492 28.77 -4.36 26.46
C GLY A 492 27.97 -4.30 27.76
N ASP A 493 27.44 -3.12 28.13
CA ASP A 493 26.56 -2.97 29.28
C ASP A 493 25.18 -3.60 29.01
N LYS A 494 24.57 -4.18 30.05
CA LYS A 494 23.20 -4.71 29.96
C LYS A 494 22.21 -3.55 29.88
N ILE A 495 21.29 -3.62 28.92
CA ILE A 495 20.15 -2.71 28.80
C ILE A 495 18.91 -3.47 29.27
N GLU A 496 18.08 -2.82 30.08
CA GLU A 496 16.79 -3.35 30.50
C GLU A 496 15.85 -3.63 29.31
N TRP A 497 14.99 -4.63 29.45
CA TRP A 497 14.09 -5.05 28.37
C TRP A 497 13.04 -4.02 27.96
#